data_AF-W4PLG6-F1
#
_entry.id   AF-W4PLG6-F1
#
_cell.length_a   1.000
_cell.length_b   1.000
_cell.length_c   1.000
_cell.angle_alpha   90.00
_cell.angle_beta   90.00
_cell.angle_gamma   90.00
#
_symmetry.space_group_name_H-M   'P 1'
#
loop_
_entity.id
_entity.type
_entity.pdbx_description
1 polymer ?
#
loop_
_entity_poly.entity_id
_entity_poly.type
_entity_poly.pdbx_seq_one_letter_code
_entity_poly.pdbx_strand_id
1 'polypeptide(L)'
;MKKYIFYIQILILFIVYSCNNYDMSNDSVGYLKRLSPGSTFSFIPLVDGNKIDSLYILQPYSYEDLKKRSFDIPPKIQNRLKTKASFDNICVLIFIHDKRIIGFADVPRGAADFADISPALFSINQLFYLDNQKKVKLFSRIKQ
;
A
#
# COMPACT_ATOMS: atom_id res chain seq x y z
N MET A 1 25.37 -34.32 20.14
CA MET A 1 24.06 -34.30 19.45
C MET A 1 23.10 -33.21 19.94
N LYS A 2 22.95 -32.94 21.26
CA LYS A 2 22.03 -31.91 21.79
C LYS A 2 22.30 -30.45 21.33
N LYS A 3 23.56 -30.06 21.09
CA LYS A 3 23.90 -28.70 20.63
C LYS A 3 23.37 -28.39 19.23
N TYR A 4 23.39 -29.35 18.31
CA TYR A 4 22.91 -29.17 16.92
C TYR A 4 21.39 -28.96 16.85
N ILE A 5 20.63 -29.59 17.74
CA ILE A 5 19.17 -29.43 17.83
C ILE A 5 18.81 -27.99 18.25
N PHE A 6 19.59 -27.39 19.16
CA PHE A 6 19.38 -26.00 19.59
C PHE A 6 19.64 -24.99 18.47
N TYR A 7 20.69 -25.20 17.66
CA TYR A 7 20.96 -24.36 16.48
C TYR A 7 19.88 -24.50 15.39
N ILE A 8 19.34 -25.70 15.18
CA ILE A 8 18.25 -25.92 14.22
C ILE A 8 16.96 -25.22 14.70
N GLN A 9 16.66 -25.26 16.01
CA GLN A 9 15.50 -24.56 16.58
C GLN A 9 15.61 -23.04 16.45
N ILE A 10 16.81 -22.46 16.67
CA ILE A 10 17.05 -21.02 16.46
C ILE A 10 16.93 -20.66 14.98
N LEU A 11 17.46 -21.49 14.06
CA LEU A 11 17.37 -21.27 12.62
C LEU A 11 15.90 -21.26 12.15
N ILE A 12 15.07 -22.18 12.65
CA ILE A 12 13.63 -22.23 12.35
C ILE A 12 12.91 -21.00 12.92
N LEU A 13 13.25 -20.55 14.13
CA LEU A 13 12.72 -19.30 14.70
C LEU A 13 13.07 -18.07 13.83
N PHE A 14 14.28 -18.01 13.27
CA PHE A 14 14.67 -16.94 12.35
C PHE A 14 13.93 -16.97 11.01
N ILE A 15 13.58 -18.16 10.51
CA ILE A 15 12.82 -18.31 9.26
C ILE A 15 11.36 -17.89 9.45
N VAL A 16 10.75 -18.22 10.60
CA VAL A 16 9.35 -17.89 10.88
C VAL A 16 9.17 -16.40 11.21
N TYR A 17 10.13 -15.75 11.88
CA TYR A 17 10.06 -14.32 12.20
C TYR A 17 10.29 -13.39 10.99
N SER A 18 10.73 -13.93 9.84
CA SER A 18 10.96 -13.16 8.61
C SER A 18 9.74 -13.10 7.68
N CYS A 19 8.58 -13.60 8.14
CA CYS A 19 7.28 -13.36 7.52
C CYS A 19 6.68 -12.04 8.03
N ASN A 20 7.42 -10.93 7.88
CA ASN A 20 6.75 -9.62 7.86
C ASN A 20 5.93 -9.59 6.56
N ASN A 21 4.67 -9.98 6.66
CA ASN A 21 3.78 -9.99 5.52
C ASN A 21 3.42 -8.52 5.26
N TYR A 22 4.11 -7.91 4.29
CA TYR A 22 3.86 -6.54 3.83
C TYR A 22 2.48 -6.36 3.19
N ASP A 23 1.69 -7.42 3.07
CA ASP A 23 0.42 -7.42 2.34
C ASP A 23 -0.73 -6.93 3.24
N MET A 24 -1.22 -5.73 2.95
CA MET A 24 -2.32 -5.05 3.63
C MET A 24 -3.59 -5.01 2.75
N SER A 25 -3.66 -5.87 1.73
CA SER A 25 -4.73 -5.82 0.72
C SER A 25 -6.11 -6.06 1.31
N ASN A 26 -6.26 -7.02 2.23
CA ASN A 26 -7.57 -7.37 2.81
C ASN A 26 -8.19 -6.19 3.56
N ASP A 27 -7.42 -5.53 4.42
CA ASP A 27 -7.91 -4.42 5.24
C ASP A 27 -8.21 -3.20 4.37
N SER A 28 -7.27 -2.85 3.48
CA SER A 28 -7.39 -1.70 2.58
C SER A 28 -8.57 -1.83 1.61
N VAL A 29 -8.70 -2.99 0.97
CA VAL A 29 -9.80 -3.25 0.02
C VAL A 29 -11.13 -3.37 0.78
N GLY A 30 -11.14 -4.01 1.94
CA GLY A 30 -12.32 -4.10 2.79
C GLY A 30 -12.84 -2.73 3.21
N TYR A 31 -11.95 -1.84 3.62
CA TYR A 31 -12.27 -0.45 3.95
C TYR A 31 -12.83 0.30 2.73
N LEU A 32 -12.13 0.28 1.60
CA LEU A 32 -12.54 0.98 0.38
C LEU A 32 -13.91 0.50 -0.16
N LYS A 33 -14.19 -0.81 -0.07
CA LYS A 33 -15.48 -1.37 -0.48
C LYS A 33 -16.65 -0.89 0.39
N ARG A 34 -16.41 -0.62 1.67
CA ARG A 34 -17.44 -0.12 2.61
C ARG A 34 -17.75 1.36 2.45
N LEU A 35 -16.90 2.10 1.74
CA LEU A 35 -17.14 3.52 1.48
C LEU A 35 -18.35 3.71 0.56
N SER A 36 -19.30 4.52 1.03
CA SER A 36 -20.41 4.99 0.22
C SER A 36 -19.89 5.85 -0.95
N PRO A 37 -20.43 5.70 -2.16
CA PRO A 37 -20.14 6.65 -3.23
C PRO A 37 -20.53 8.07 -2.81
N GLY A 38 -19.77 9.06 -3.27
CA GLY A 38 -19.92 10.46 -2.87
C GLY A 38 -19.33 10.80 -1.50
N SER A 39 -18.57 9.91 -0.87
CA SER A 39 -17.93 10.15 0.42
C SER A 39 -16.50 10.64 0.30
N THR A 40 -16.07 11.41 1.29
CA THR A 40 -14.67 11.78 1.51
C THR A 40 -14.06 10.82 2.52
N PHE A 41 -12.82 10.40 2.29
CA PHE A 41 -12.11 9.45 3.15
C PHE A 41 -10.61 9.75 3.25
N SER A 42 -9.97 9.16 4.25
CA SER A 42 -8.51 9.10 4.38
C SER A 42 -8.11 7.69 4.78
N PHE A 43 -6.82 7.36 4.70
CA PHE A 43 -6.32 6.02 5.03
C PHE A 43 -5.88 5.86 6.49
N ILE A 44 -6.20 6.86 7.34
CA ILE A 44 -5.98 6.82 8.80
C ILE A 44 -6.56 5.56 9.48
N PRO A 45 -7.80 5.09 9.17
CA PRO A 45 -8.43 4.01 9.95
C PRO A 45 -7.89 2.61 9.64
N LEU A 46 -6.94 2.44 8.72
CA LEU A 46 -6.30 1.15 8.43
C LEU A 46 -5.13 0.83 9.35
N VAL A 47 -4.89 1.69 10.34
CA VAL A 47 -3.59 1.81 10.99
C VAL A 47 -3.75 1.64 12.49
N ASP A 48 -3.99 0.41 12.94
CA ASP A 48 -3.82 0.05 14.35
C ASP A 48 -2.38 -0.42 14.57
N GLY A 49 -1.60 0.33 15.35
CA GLY A 49 -0.26 -0.03 15.80
C GLY A 49 0.93 0.26 14.87
N ASN A 50 0.73 0.72 13.62
CA ASN A 50 1.83 1.06 12.70
C ASN A 50 1.94 2.56 12.44
N LYS A 51 3.15 3.09 12.41
CA LYS A 51 3.41 4.54 12.28
C LYS A 51 3.34 5.01 10.82
N ILE A 52 2.31 4.67 10.04
CA ILE A 52 2.23 5.11 8.63
C ILE A 52 2.14 6.64 8.61
N ASP A 53 3.07 7.32 7.94
CA ASP A 53 3.04 8.77 7.74
C ASP A 53 2.60 9.16 6.33
N SER A 54 2.84 8.27 5.36
CA SER A 54 2.63 8.57 3.95
C SER A 54 2.18 7.38 3.13
N LEU A 55 1.55 7.70 2.00
CA LEU A 55 0.98 6.78 1.04
C LEU A 55 1.50 7.13 -0.36
N TYR A 56 2.02 6.15 -1.08
CA TYR A 56 2.32 6.28 -2.50
C TYR A 56 1.36 5.42 -3.32
N ILE A 57 0.83 5.98 -4.40
CA ILE A 57 -0.09 5.29 -5.30
C ILE A 57 0.70 4.89 -6.55
N LEU A 58 0.98 3.59 -6.67
CA LEU A 58 1.65 3.02 -7.83
C LEU A 58 0.61 2.64 -8.89
N GLN A 59 0.59 3.42 -9.96
CA GLN A 59 -0.27 3.18 -11.11
C GLN A 59 0.25 2.02 -11.97
N PRO A 60 -0.62 1.38 -12.77
CA PRO A 60 -0.20 0.48 -13.82
C PRO A 60 0.88 1.12 -14.71
N TYR A 61 1.85 0.32 -15.13
CA TYR A 61 2.99 0.67 -15.97
C TYR A 61 3.95 1.72 -15.41
N SER A 62 3.82 2.10 -14.13
CA SER A 62 4.62 3.17 -13.51
C SER A 62 5.74 2.68 -12.57
N TYR A 63 6.14 1.40 -12.63
CA TYR A 63 7.17 0.85 -11.74
C TYR A 63 8.52 1.56 -11.86
N GLU A 64 8.88 2.06 -13.06
CA GLU A 64 10.12 2.81 -13.23
C GLU A 64 10.09 4.19 -12.54
N ASP A 65 8.90 4.78 -12.36
CA ASP A 65 8.74 6.03 -11.62
C ASP A 65 8.84 5.82 -10.11
N LEU A 66 8.52 4.62 -9.64
CA LEU A 66 8.72 4.21 -8.25
C LEU A 66 10.21 4.22 -7.88
N LYS A 67 11.09 3.75 -8.77
CA LYS A 67 12.54 3.70 -8.54
C LYS A 67 13.19 5.06 -8.40
N LYS A 68 12.56 6.12 -8.94
CA LYS A 68 13.03 7.50 -8.84
C LYS A 68 12.70 8.15 -7.49
N ARG A 69 11.96 7.45 -6.62
CA ARG A 69 11.52 7.98 -5.31
C ARG A 69 12.59 7.78 -4.24
N SER A 70 12.51 8.61 -3.21
CA SER A 70 13.51 8.70 -2.13
C SER A 70 13.30 7.71 -0.98
N PHE A 71 12.46 6.68 -1.17
CA PHE A 71 12.16 5.69 -0.14
C PHE A 71 12.67 4.31 -0.53
N ASP A 72 13.09 3.54 0.48
CA ASP A 72 13.72 2.25 0.27
C ASP A 72 12.69 1.18 -0.11
N ILE A 73 12.95 0.47 -1.21
CA ILE A 73 12.11 -0.65 -1.67
C ILE A 73 12.81 -1.97 -1.31
N PRO A 74 12.31 -2.74 -0.32
CA PRO A 74 12.91 -4.01 0.07
C PRO A 74 12.99 -4.99 -1.11
N PRO A 75 14.14 -5.67 -1.34
CA PRO A 75 14.29 -6.62 -2.45
C PRO A 75 13.19 -7.70 -2.50
N LYS A 76 12.71 -8.13 -1.32
CA LYS A 76 11.64 -9.12 -1.18
C LYS A 76 10.32 -8.71 -1.86
N ILE A 77 10.01 -7.43 -1.95
CA ILE A 77 8.75 -6.93 -2.53
C ILE A 77 8.91 -6.33 -3.92
N GLN A 78 10.14 -6.02 -4.36
CA GLN A 78 10.40 -5.42 -5.69
C GLN A 78 9.77 -6.23 -6.83
N ASN A 79 9.98 -7.54 -6.86
CA ASN A 79 9.40 -8.40 -7.89
C ASN A 79 7.87 -8.42 -7.83
N ARG A 80 7.28 -8.42 -6.63
CA ARG A 80 5.81 -8.37 -6.48
C ARG A 80 5.27 -7.04 -7.02
N LEU A 81 5.85 -5.91 -6.62
CA LEU A 81 5.45 -4.58 -7.08
C LEU A 81 5.61 -4.43 -8.59
N LYS A 82 6.72 -4.93 -9.16
CA LYS A 82 6.96 -4.92 -10.61
C LYS A 82 5.89 -5.71 -11.38
N THR A 83 5.60 -6.93 -10.92
CA THR A 83 4.57 -7.77 -11.51
C THR A 83 3.19 -7.11 -11.39
N LYS A 84 2.86 -6.52 -10.23
CA LYS A 84 1.56 -5.88 -10.00
C LYS A 84 1.36 -4.61 -10.80
N ALA A 85 2.41 -3.80 -10.96
CA ALA A 85 2.40 -2.66 -11.85
C ALA A 85 2.25 -3.05 -13.33
N SER A 86 2.33 -4.32 -13.71
CA SER A 86 2.08 -4.75 -15.10
C SER A 86 0.60 -5.03 -15.39
N PHE A 87 -0.29 -4.92 -14.39
CA PHE A 87 -1.72 -5.18 -14.55
C PHE A 87 -2.53 -3.88 -14.51
N ASP A 88 -3.36 -3.67 -15.54
CA ASP A 88 -4.17 -2.46 -15.70
C ASP A 88 -5.29 -2.39 -14.68
N ASN A 89 -5.81 -3.53 -14.25
CA ASN A 89 -7.01 -3.64 -13.41
C ASN A 89 -6.75 -3.47 -11.91
N ILE A 90 -5.48 -3.31 -11.50
CA ILE A 90 -5.07 -3.17 -10.11
C ILE A 90 -4.22 -1.92 -9.97
N CYS A 91 -4.46 -1.16 -8.91
CA CYS A 91 -3.56 -0.13 -8.41
C CYS A 91 -2.88 -0.66 -7.15
N VAL A 92 -1.61 -0.33 -6.93
CA VAL A 92 -0.92 -0.71 -5.69
C VAL A 92 -0.79 0.52 -4.79
N LEU A 93 -1.34 0.42 -3.59
CA LEU A 93 -1.11 1.38 -2.52
C LEU A 93 0.14 0.96 -1.76
N ILE A 94 1.10 1.85 -1.57
CA ILE A 94 2.35 1.59 -0.84
C ILE A 94 2.37 2.47 0.41
N PHE A 95 2.38 1.84 1.57
CA PHE A 95 2.37 2.49 2.88
C PHE A 95 3.79 2.67 3.39
N ILE A 96 4.11 3.91 3.78
CA ILE A 96 5.46 4.34 4.11
C ILE A 96 5.49 4.92 5.52
N HIS A 97 6.56 4.58 6.25
CA HIS A 97 6.95 5.25 7.49
C HIS A 97 8.44 5.54 7.44
N ASP A 98 8.84 6.79 7.72
CA ASP A 98 10.25 7.19 7.80
C ASP A 98 11.06 6.74 6.56
N LYS A 99 10.50 7.02 5.37
CA LYS A 99 11.07 6.64 4.05
C LYS A 99 11.27 5.14 3.84
N ARG A 100 10.62 4.29 4.63
CA ARG A 100 10.64 2.83 4.46
C ARG A 100 9.24 2.32 4.15
N ILE A 101 9.15 1.41 3.20
CA ILE A 101 7.90 0.69 2.93
C ILE A 101 7.63 -0.23 4.11
N ILE A 102 6.45 -0.08 4.72
CA ILE A 102 5.98 -0.94 5.81
C ILE A 102 4.83 -1.85 5.38
N GLY A 103 4.18 -1.54 4.26
CA GLY A 103 3.18 -2.40 3.66
C GLY A 103 2.76 -1.94 2.26
N PHE A 104 1.99 -2.77 1.57
CA PHE A 104 1.33 -2.43 0.33
C PHE A 104 -0.01 -3.14 0.23
N ALA A 105 -0.92 -2.60 -0.58
CA ALA A 105 -2.22 -3.20 -0.85
C ALA A 105 -2.52 -3.18 -2.35
N ASP A 106 -2.90 -4.35 -2.87
CA ASP A 106 -3.41 -4.49 -4.22
C ASP A 106 -4.89 -4.10 -4.23
N VAL A 107 -5.21 -2.96 -4.84
CA VAL A 107 -6.57 -2.45 -4.93
C VAL A 107 -7.13 -2.68 -6.33
N PRO A 108 -8.15 -3.55 -6.50
CA PRO A 108 -8.85 -3.68 -7.76
C PRO A 108 -9.60 -2.39 -8.09
N ARG A 109 -9.64 -1.99 -9.38
CA ARG A 109 -10.40 -0.80 -9.81
C ARG A 109 -11.87 -0.81 -9.38
N GLY A 110 -12.48 -1.99 -9.29
CA GLY A 110 -13.87 -2.14 -8.84
C GLY A 110 -14.10 -1.82 -7.36
N ALA A 111 -13.05 -1.79 -6.53
CA ALA A 111 -13.12 -1.33 -5.15
C ALA A 111 -12.96 0.19 -5.07
N ALA A 112 -11.93 0.70 -5.73
CA ALA A 112 -11.66 2.12 -5.92
C ALA A 112 -10.68 2.29 -7.09
N ASP A 113 -10.97 3.23 -7.99
CA ASP A 113 -10.15 3.52 -9.17
C ASP A 113 -9.32 4.79 -8.97
N PHE A 114 -7.99 4.63 -8.92
CA PHE A 114 -7.03 5.72 -8.73
C PHE A 114 -6.38 6.18 -10.04
N ALA A 115 -6.90 5.78 -11.20
CA ALA A 115 -6.32 6.11 -12.51
C ALA A 115 -6.10 7.62 -12.72
N ASP A 116 -6.98 8.46 -12.17
CA ASP A 116 -6.95 9.91 -12.34
C ASP A 116 -6.02 10.62 -11.32
N ILE A 117 -5.41 9.88 -10.38
CA ILE A 117 -4.50 10.45 -9.37
C ILE A 117 -3.06 10.45 -9.88
N SER A 118 -2.46 11.63 -10.00
CA SER A 118 -1.04 11.74 -10.38
C SER A 118 -0.11 10.98 -9.41
N PRO A 119 0.91 10.25 -9.90
CA PRO A 119 1.89 9.57 -9.04
C PRO A 119 2.63 10.54 -8.12
N ALA A 120 2.26 10.55 -6.85
CA ALA A 120 2.84 11.41 -5.81
C ALA A 120 2.86 10.70 -4.46
N LEU A 121 3.64 11.26 -3.54
CA LEU A 121 3.63 10.87 -2.13
C LEU A 121 2.57 11.73 -1.42
N PHE A 122 1.57 11.07 -0.85
CA PHE A 122 0.49 11.70 -0.11
C PHE A 122 0.73 11.53 1.39
N SER A 123 0.38 12.54 2.18
CA SER A 123 0.28 12.37 3.62
C SER A 123 -0.83 11.36 3.94
N ILE A 124 -0.69 10.55 4.99
CA ILE A 124 -1.71 9.55 5.36
C ILE A 124 -3.08 10.18 5.70
N ASN A 125 -3.06 11.45 6.14
CA ASN A 125 -4.26 12.25 6.41
C ASN A 125 -4.83 12.96 5.18
N GLN A 126 -4.24 12.76 3.99
CA GLN A 126 -4.76 13.30 2.74
C GLN A 126 -6.20 12.82 2.55
N LEU A 127 -7.09 13.79 2.31
CA LEU A 127 -8.47 13.51 2.00
C LEU A 127 -8.60 13.20 0.51
N PHE A 128 -9.33 12.13 0.25
CA PHE A 128 -9.73 11.68 -1.07
C PHE A 128 -11.25 11.68 -1.16
N TYR A 129 -11.77 11.86 -2.36
CA TYR A 129 -13.19 11.76 -2.66
C TYR A 129 -13.43 10.54 -3.54
N LEU A 130 -14.36 9.68 -3.14
CA LEU A 130 -14.81 8.55 -3.94
C LEU A 130 -16.09 8.94 -4.65
N ASP A 131 -16.06 9.04 -5.97
CA ASP A 131 -17.25 9.41 -6.74
C ASP A 131 -18.21 8.23 -6.99
N ASN A 132 -19.32 8.51 -7.65
CA ASN A 132 -20.36 7.51 -7.96
C ASN A 132 -19.89 6.40 -8.91
N GLN A 133 -18.80 6.61 -9.64
CA GLN A 133 -18.17 5.63 -10.52
C GLN A 133 -17.01 4.89 -9.84
N LYS A 134 -16.88 5.02 -8.52
CA LYS A 134 -15.74 4.51 -7.72
C LYS A 134 -14.40 5.13 -8.10
N LYS A 135 -14.38 6.25 -8.82
CA LYS A 135 -13.13 6.97 -9.11
C LYS A 135 -12.72 7.80 -7.90
N VAL A 136 -11.44 7.76 -7.61
CA VAL A 136 -10.83 8.49 -6.51
C VAL A 136 -10.24 9.79 -7.03
N LYS A 137 -10.58 10.89 -6.35
CA LYS A 137 -10.08 12.24 -6.65
C LYS A 137 -9.43 12.83 -5.41
N LEU A 138 -8.47 13.73 -5.60
CA LEU A 138 -7.95 14.52 -4.49
C LEU A 138 -9.04 15.45 -3.99
N PHE A 139 -9.34 15.40 -2.69
CA PHE A 139 -10.21 16.36 -2.05
C PHE A 139 -9.40 17.62 -1.76
N SER A 140 -9.11 18.41 -2.80
CA SER A 140 -8.74 19.81 -2.63
C SER A 140 -10.00 20.55 -2.20
N ARG A 141 -9.97 21.26 -1.06
CA ARG A 141 -11.05 22.18 -0.67
C ARG A 141 -11.48 22.95 -1.91
N ILE A 142 -12.69 22.66 -2.40
CA ILE A 142 -13.37 23.55 -3.32
C ILE A 142 -13.41 24.87 -2.57
N LYS A 143 -12.66 25.88 -3.04
CA LYS A 143 -12.91 27.25 -2.63
C LYS A 143 -14.35 27.52 -3.03
N GLN A 144 -15.26 27.47 -2.05
CA GLN A 144 -16.52 28.18 -2.15
C GLN A 144 -16.20 29.68 -2.28
#